data_AF-V5A8I4-F1
#
_entry.id   AF-V5A8I4-F1
#
_cell.length_a   1.000
_cell.length_b   1.000
_cell.length_c   1.000
_cell.angle_alpha   90.00
_cell.angle_beta   90.00
_cell.angle_gamma   90.00
#
_symmetry.space_group_name_H-M   'P 1'
#
loop_
_entity.id
_entity.type
_entity.pdbx_description
1 polymer ?
#
loop_
_entity_poly.entity_id
_entity_poly.type
_entity_poly.pdbx_seq_one_letter_code
_entity_poly.pdbx_strand_id
1 'polypeptide(L)'
;MEGVEEGKREQIKTDVVRYLEAHASGILASVLVVDGKAAVDIIDRHSKRGEVPHDVELYGFLEEIGANPVLAVNKMDKVDDEDQRLNELCDRLGLFPPWQQWDETVAPISAKRGSIEPLSECLQKRFSAAKRDDLLKFVT
;
A
#
# COMPACT_ATOMS: atom_id res chain seq x y z
N MET A 1 -13.22 9.79 -0.75
CA MET A 1 -14.61 9.29 -0.58
C MET A 1 -15.59 10.44 -0.81
N GLU A 2 -15.76 10.95 -2.03
CA GLU A 2 -16.82 11.96 -2.27
C GLU A 2 -18.21 11.30 -2.22
N GLY A 3 -19.19 11.95 -1.59
CA GLY A 3 -20.58 11.48 -1.54
C GLY A 3 -21.01 10.70 -0.29
N VAL A 4 -20.10 10.37 0.64
CA VAL A 4 -20.44 9.81 1.96
C VAL A 4 -20.50 10.95 2.99
N GLU A 5 -21.49 10.97 3.89
CA GLU A 5 -21.53 11.94 4.99
C GLU A 5 -20.29 11.84 5.88
N GLU A 6 -19.81 12.97 6.39
CA GLU A 6 -18.57 13.06 7.17
C GLU A 6 -18.57 12.11 8.37
N GLY A 7 -19.65 12.12 9.18
CA GLY A 7 -19.77 11.22 10.33
C GLY A 7 -19.69 9.74 9.96
N LYS A 8 -20.22 9.37 8.78
CA LYS A 8 -20.14 8.00 8.27
C LYS A 8 -18.74 7.64 7.77
N ARG A 9 -18.00 8.58 7.19
CA ARG A 9 -16.59 8.36 6.81
C ARG A 9 -15.72 8.12 8.05
N GLU A 10 -15.89 8.94 9.08
CA GLU A 10 -15.14 8.82 10.33
C GLU A 10 -15.48 7.52 11.07
N GLN A 11 -16.75 7.10 11.04
CA GLN A 11 -17.14 5.79 11.54
C GLN A 11 -16.45 4.65 10.77
N ILE A 12 -16.46 4.68 9.43
CA ILE A 12 -15.79 3.65 8.61
C ILE A 12 -14.30 3.58 8.94
N LYS A 13 -13.60 4.71 9.03
CA LYS A 13 -12.18 4.73 9.41
C LYS A 13 -11.95 4.11 10.78
N THR A 14 -12.76 4.51 11.77
CA THR A 14 -12.69 4.00 13.14
C THR A 14 -12.88 2.48 13.18
N ASP A 15 -13.87 1.97 12.44
CA ASP A 15 -14.19 0.55 12.40
C ASP A 15 -13.06 -0.25 11.74
N VAL A 16 -12.45 0.28 10.66
CA VAL A 16 -11.30 -0.34 10.00
C VAL A 16 -10.09 -0.42 10.94
N VAL A 17 -9.74 0.68 11.62
CA VAL A 17 -8.61 0.71 12.57
C VAL A 17 -8.82 -0.32 13.68
N ARG A 18 -9.98 -0.30 14.34
CA ARG A 18 -10.29 -1.22 15.44
C ARG A 18 -10.25 -2.68 14.98
N TYR A 19 -10.75 -2.97 13.79
CA TYR A 19 -10.69 -4.33 13.24
C TYR A 19 -9.25 -4.78 13.02
N LEU A 20 -8.42 -3.92 12.41
CA LEU A 20 -7.02 -4.25 12.16
C LEU A 20 -6.24 -4.44 13.46
N GLU A 21 -6.41 -3.58 14.46
CA GLU A 21 -5.77 -3.72 15.78
C GLU A 21 -6.20 -5.02 16.48
N ALA A 22 -7.50 -5.33 16.48
CA ALA A 22 -8.04 -6.51 17.14
C ALA A 22 -7.58 -7.83 16.48
N HIS A 23 -7.22 -7.80 15.20
CA HIS A 23 -6.91 -8.98 14.41
C HIS A 23 -5.48 -9.01 13.86
N ALA A 24 -4.62 -8.05 14.22
CA ALA A 24 -3.28 -7.90 13.66
C ALA A 24 -2.45 -9.20 13.68
N SER A 25 -2.49 -9.94 14.79
CA SER A 25 -1.78 -11.22 14.95
C SER A 25 -2.28 -12.35 14.04
N GLY A 26 -3.49 -12.23 13.50
CA GLY A 26 -4.08 -13.17 12.55
C GLY A 26 -3.92 -12.76 11.09
N ILE A 27 -3.41 -11.56 10.80
CA ILE A 27 -3.21 -11.06 9.44
C ILE A 27 -1.87 -11.59 8.93
N LEU A 28 -1.94 -12.54 8.00
CA LEU A 28 -0.73 -13.12 7.40
C LEU A 28 -0.04 -12.15 6.42
N ALA A 29 -0.83 -11.39 5.68
CA ALA A 29 -0.35 -10.42 4.71
C ALA A 29 -1.35 -9.27 4.60
N SER A 30 -0.84 -8.05 4.42
CA SER A 30 -1.64 -6.87 4.13
C SER A 30 -1.15 -6.23 2.83
N VAL A 31 -2.06 -5.61 2.08
CA VAL A 31 -1.77 -4.94 0.82
C VAL A 31 -2.37 -3.54 0.90
N LEU A 32 -1.51 -2.52 0.81
CA LEU A 32 -1.91 -1.13 0.68
C LEU A 32 -1.88 -0.73 -0.80
N VAL A 33 -3.06 -0.46 -1.37
CA VAL A 33 -3.16 -0.06 -2.78
C VAL A 33 -3.18 1.45 -2.90
N VAL A 34 -2.25 2.02 -3.66
CA VAL A 34 -2.17 3.46 -3.93
C VAL A 34 -2.22 3.74 -5.44
N ASP A 35 -2.65 4.93 -5.84
CA ASP A 35 -2.64 5.36 -7.24
C ASP A 35 -1.27 5.94 -7.60
N GLY A 36 -0.44 5.21 -8.32
CA GLY A 36 0.91 5.63 -8.72
C GLY A 36 0.94 6.95 -9.50
N LYS A 37 -0.13 7.30 -10.21
CA LYS A 37 -0.20 8.58 -10.93
C LYS A 37 -0.44 9.77 -10.00
N ALA A 38 -1.22 9.56 -8.93
CA ALA A 38 -1.79 10.66 -8.14
C ALA A 38 -1.28 10.72 -6.69
N ALA A 39 -0.76 9.63 -6.14
CA ALA A 39 -0.42 9.51 -4.72
C ALA A 39 0.56 10.59 -4.27
N VAL A 40 1.68 10.75 -4.97
CA VAL A 40 2.70 11.77 -4.64
C VAL A 40 2.10 13.17 -4.65
N ASP A 41 1.35 13.53 -5.70
CA ASP A 41 0.77 14.87 -5.84
C ASP A 41 -0.28 15.15 -4.73
N ILE A 42 -1.07 14.13 -4.36
CA ILE A 42 -2.05 14.20 -3.27
C ILE A 42 -1.34 14.37 -1.94
N ILE A 43 -0.34 13.54 -1.66
CA ILE A 43 0.48 13.59 -0.45
C ILE A 43 1.08 14.99 -0.29
N ASP A 44 1.79 15.49 -1.31
CA ASP A 44 2.43 16.80 -1.27
C ASP A 44 1.42 17.93 -1.05
N ARG A 45 0.21 17.81 -1.59
CA ARG A 45 -0.86 18.80 -1.38
C ARG A 45 -1.39 18.80 0.06
N HIS A 46 -1.58 17.64 0.69
CA HIS A 46 -2.02 17.55 2.08
C HIS A 46 -0.90 18.05 3.03
N SER A 47 0.34 17.62 2.81
CA SER A 47 1.49 18.06 3.60
C SER A 47 1.67 19.59 3.56
N LYS A 48 1.47 20.22 2.40
CA LYS A 48 1.50 21.70 2.28
C LYS A 48 0.40 22.41 3.06
N ARG A 49 -0.70 21.72 3.38
CA ARG A 49 -1.80 22.25 4.21
C ARG A 49 -1.58 21.97 5.70
N GLY A 50 -0.45 21.35 6.09
CA GLY A 50 -0.18 20.92 7.45
C GLY A 50 -1.01 19.70 7.87
N GLU A 51 -1.61 18.99 6.91
CA GLU A 51 -2.38 17.77 7.15
C GLU A 51 -1.50 16.56 6.92
N VAL A 52 -1.65 15.53 7.75
CA VAL A 52 -1.03 14.21 7.50
C VAL A 52 -1.82 13.54 6.37
N PRO A 53 -1.17 13.16 5.24
CA PRO A 53 -1.83 12.44 4.17
C PRO A 53 -2.29 11.05 4.63
N HIS A 54 -3.50 10.65 4.25
CA HIS A 54 -4.08 9.37 4.65
C HIS A 54 -3.26 8.14 4.24
N ASP A 55 -2.65 8.15 3.05
CA ASP A 55 -1.83 7.01 2.61
C ASP A 55 -0.57 6.84 3.47
N VAL A 56 0.02 7.95 3.91
CA VAL A 56 1.19 7.96 4.80
C VAL A 56 0.80 7.50 6.21
N GLU A 57 -0.31 8.03 6.73
CA GLU A 57 -0.89 7.66 8.03
C GLU A 57 -1.21 6.16 8.09
N LEU A 58 -1.91 5.64 7.08
CA LEU A 58 -2.32 4.24 7.03
C LEU A 58 -1.14 3.29 6.86
N TYR A 59 -0.15 3.65 6.04
CA TYR A 59 1.08 2.86 5.89
C TYR A 59 1.82 2.75 7.22
N GLY A 60 2.03 3.88 7.91
CA GLY A 60 2.67 3.90 9.23
C GLY A 60 1.91 3.08 10.26
N PHE A 61 0.59 3.22 10.32
CA PHE A 61 -0.24 2.42 11.22
C PHE A 61 -0.12 0.90 10.96
N LEU A 62 -0.10 0.47 9.69
CA LEU A 62 0.04 -0.94 9.34
C LEU A 62 1.42 -1.50 9.71
N GLU A 63 2.48 -0.70 9.61
CA GLU A 63 3.81 -1.04 10.12
C GLU A 63 3.80 -1.15 11.65
N GLU A 64 3.18 -0.20 12.36
CA GLU A 64 3.11 -0.18 13.82
C GLU A 64 2.41 -1.40 14.42
N ILE A 65 1.33 -1.89 13.78
CA ILE A 65 0.64 -3.11 14.21
C ILE A 65 1.31 -4.40 13.73
N GLY A 66 2.43 -4.30 12.99
CA GLY A 66 3.19 -5.44 12.48
C GLY A 66 2.57 -6.15 11.27
N ALA A 67 1.62 -5.51 10.58
CA ALA A 67 1.01 -6.05 9.37
C ALA A 67 1.90 -5.94 8.12
N ASN A 68 2.96 -5.11 8.20
CA ASN A 68 4.03 -4.91 7.23
C ASN A 68 3.52 -4.88 5.77
N PRO A 69 2.77 -3.87 5.32
CA PRO A 69 2.01 -3.98 4.07
C PRO A 69 2.86 -4.07 2.80
N VAL A 70 2.39 -4.84 1.82
CA VAL A 70 2.85 -4.70 0.43
C VAL A 70 2.19 -3.45 -0.16
N LEU A 71 2.99 -2.49 -0.59
CA LEU A 71 2.57 -1.30 -1.30
C LEU A 71 2.32 -1.63 -2.79
N ALA A 72 1.07 -1.91 -3.13
CA ALA A 72 0.63 -2.10 -4.50
C ALA A 72 0.40 -0.75 -5.19
N VAL A 73 1.43 -0.26 -5.90
CA VAL A 73 1.38 1.01 -6.63
C VAL A 73 0.66 0.80 -7.95
N ASN A 74 -0.64 1.08 -7.98
CA ASN A 74 -1.51 0.79 -9.12
C ASN A 74 -1.54 1.91 -10.15
N LYS A 75 -2.03 1.59 -11.36
CA LYS A 75 -2.15 2.49 -12.52
C LYS A 75 -0.79 2.93 -13.10
N MET A 76 0.22 2.07 -13.00
CA MET A 76 1.53 2.31 -13.62
C MET A 76 1.46 2.47 -15.14
N ASP A 77 0.38 2.01 -15.78
CA ASP A 77 0.08 2.31 -17.19
C ASP A 77 -0.13 3.79 -17.51
N LYS A 78 -0.21 4.66 -16.49
CA LYS A 78 -0.40 6.10 -16.63
C LYS A 78 0.75 6.93 -16.04
N VAL A 79 1.85 6.27 -15.65
CA VAL A 79 3.06 6.89 -15.13
C VAL A 79 4.09 6.90 -16.24
N ASP A 80 4.68 8.07 -16.53
CA ASP A 80 5.64 8.22 -17.63
C ASP A 80 7.07 7.80 -17.20
N ASP A 81 7.53 8.30 -16.05
CA ASP A 81 8.81 7.90 -15.42
C ASP A 81 8.52 7.09 -14.15
N GLU A 82 8.61 5.77 -14.29
CA GLU A 82 8.36 4.81 -13.22
C GLU A 82 9.34 4.95 -12.06
N ASP A 83 10.64 4.99 -12.36
CA ASP A 83 11.69 5.05 -11.35
C ASP A 83 11.60 6.34 -10.54
N GLN A 84 11.45 7.48 -11.21
CA GLN A 84 11.27 8.75 -10.52
C GLN A 84 10.03 8.70 -9.62
N ARG A 85 8.90 8.24 -10.15
CA ARG A 85 7.63 8.28 -9.41
C ARG A 85 7.63 7.37 -8.19
N LEU A 86 8.19 6.16 -8.33
CA LEU A 86 8.30 5.21 -7.23
C LEU A 86 9.29 5.69 -6.17
N ASN A 87 10.42 6.31 -6.58
CA ASN A 87 11.37 6.91 -5.64
C ASN A 87 10.74 8.07 -4.85
N GLU A 88 10.00 8.96 -5.52
CA GLU A 88 9.26 10.03 -4.86
C GLU A 88 8.26 9.47 -3.84
N LEU A 89 7.47 8.47 -4.23
CA LEU A 89 6.51 7.84 -3.33
C LEU A 89 7.20 7.19 -2.12
N CYS A 90 8.29 6.45 -2.33
CA CYS A 90 9.05 5.82 -1.26
C CYS A 90 9.55 6.85 -0.24
N ASP A 91 10.14 7.95 -0.72
CA ASP A 91 10.62 9.05 0.13
C ASP A 91 9.52 9.61 1.05
N ARG A 92 8.29 9.79 0.54
CA ARG A 92 7.14 10.26 1.34
C ARG A 92 6.66 9.25 2.37
N LEU A 93 6.88 7.97 2.13
CA LEU A 93 6.51 6.88 3.04
C LEU A 93 7.64 6.53 4.02
N GLY A 94 8.76 7.25 3.99
CA GLY A 94 9.93 6.98 4.83
C GLY A 94 10.80 5.81 4.34
N LEU A 95 10.57 5.33 3.12
CA LEU A 95 11.37 4.32 2.45
C LEU A 95 12.49 4.99 1.67
N PHE A 96 13.75 4.74 2.04
CA PHE A 96 14.89 5.39 1.39
C PHE A 96 15.02 4.93 -0.07
N PRO A 97 15.23 5.84 -1.05
CA PRO A 97 15.51 5.47 -2.44
C PRO A 97 16.86 4.74 -2.61
N PRO A 98 17.08 3.94 -3.68
CA PRO A 98 16.14 3.65 -4.77
C PRO A 98 15.03 2.67 -4.36
N TRP A 99 13.85 2.78 -4.96
CA TRP A 99 12.68 1.96 -4.64
C TRP A 99 12.93 0.46 -4.86
N GLN A 100 13.80 0.09 -5.80
CA GLN A 100 14.13 -1.28 -6.16
C GLN A 100 14.73 -2.10 -5.02
N GLN A 101 15.27 -1.47 -3.97
CA GLN A 101 15.76 -2.20 -2.79
C GLN A 101 14.62 -2.74 -1.92
N TRP A 102 13.38 -2.30 -2.19
CA TRP A 102 12.16 -2.68 -1.50
C TRP A 102 11.32 -3.64 -2.34
N ASP A 103 11.94 -4.55 -3.10
CA ASP A 103 11.26 -5.48 -4.03
C ASP A 103 10.30 -6.48 -3.35
N GLU A 104 10.33 -6.61 -2.03
CA GLU A 104 9.37 -7.40 -1.22
C GLU A 104 8.24 -6.56 -0.60
N THR A 105 8.33 -5.23 -0.75
CA THR A 105 7.41 -4.26 -0.15
C THR A 105 6.71 -3.45 -1.23
N VAL A 106 7.42 -2.97 -2.26
CA VAL A 106 6.88 -2.08 -3.30
C VAL A 106 6.61 -2.89 -4.57
N ALA A 107 5.34 -2.94 -4.96
CA ALA A 107 4.86 -3.68 -6.13
C ALA A 107 4.20 -2.73 -7.12
N PRO A 108 4.92 -2.27 -8.18
CA PRO A 108 4.29 -1.53 -9.27
C PRO A 108 3.35 -2.45 -10.06
N ILE A 109 2.09 -2.04 -10.23
CA ILE A 109 1.07 -2.83 -10.93
C ILE A 109 0.19 -1.97 -11.86
N SER A 110 -0.42 -2.64 -12.84
CA SER A 110 -1.55 -2.09 -13.60
C SER A 110 -2.71 -3.08 -13.59
N ALA A 111 -3.60 -2.94 -12.60
CA ALA A 111 -4.79 -3.78 -12.49
C ALA A 111 -5.67 -3.71 -13.75
N LYS A 112 -5.70 -2.56 -14.43
CA LYS A 112 -6.43 -2.39 -15.70
C LYS A 112 -5.85 -3.25 -16.83
N ARG A 113 -4.53 -3.41 -16.88
CA ARG A 113 -3.84 -4.23 -17.89
C ARG A 113 -3.69 -5.69 -17.45
N GLY A 114 -4.13 -6.04 -16.25
CA GLY A 114 -3.93 -7.36 -15.66
C GLY A 114 -2.49 -7.63 -15.21
N SER A 115 -1.59 -6.64 -15.28
CA SER A 115 -0.22 -6.80 -14.80
C SER A 115 -0.19 -6.59 -13.30
N ILE A 116 -0.18 -7.71 -12.57
CA ILE A 116 -0.17 -7.79 -11.10
C ILE A 116 0.92 -8.74 -10.61
N GLU A 117 1.83 -9.14 -11.49
CA GLU A 117 2.90 -10.09 -11.21
C GLU A 117 3.78 -9.62 -10.04
N PRO A 118 4.23 -8.34 -9.96
CA PRO A 118 5.04 -7.87 -8.83
C PRO A 118 4.34 -8.01 -7.47
N LEU A 119 3.02 -7.76 -7.43
CA LEU A 119 2.22 -7.96 -6.21
C LEU A 119 2.12 -9.45 -5.86
N SER A 120 1.91 -10.30 -6.86
CA SER A 120 1.81 -11.74 -6.68
C SER A 120 3.11 -12.32 -6.15
N GLU A 121 4.26 -11.92 -6.69
CA GLU A 121 5.59 -12.30 -6.23
C GLU A 121 5.86 -11.88 -4.78
N CYS A 122 5.50 -10.64 -4.40
CA CYS A 122 5.61 -10.19 -3.01
C CYS A 122 4.80 -11.08 -2.05
N LEU A 123 3.56 -11.42 -2.42
CA LEU A 123 2.69 -12.28 -1.61
C LEU A 123 3.20 -13.72 -1.57
N GLN A 124 3.71 -14.26 -2.68
CA GLN A 124 4.32 -15.60 -2.73
C GLN A 124 5.51 -15.69 -1.77
N LYS A 125 6.44 -14.73 -1.80
CA LYS A 125 7.58 -14.66 -0.87
C LYS A 125 7.11 -14.66 0.59
N ARG A 126 6.09 -13.86 0.92
CA ARG A 126 5.51 -13.78 2.27
C ARG A 126 4.85 -15.08 2.73
N PHE A 127 4.05 -15.70 1.87
CA PHE A 127 3.41 -16.98 2.19
C PHE A 127 4.44 -18.08 2.40
N SER A 128 5.48 -18.10 1.57
CA SER A 128 6.57 -19.08 1.68
C SER A 128 7.39 -18.87 2.96
N ALA A 129 7.73 -17.62 3.30
CA ALA A 129 8.42 -17.27 4.54
C ALA A 129 7.61 -17.68 5.79
N ALA A 130 6.29 -17.59 5.71
CA ALA A 130 5.37 -18.04 6.76
C ALA A 130 5.04 -19.54 6.71
N LYS A 131 5.65 -20.31 5.80
CA LYS A 131 5.38 -21.75 5.58
C LYS A 131 3.91 -22.05 5.28
N ARG A 132 3.26 -21.16 4.55
CA ARG A 132 1.86 -21.23 4.10
C ARG A 132 1.76 -21.45 2.60
N ASP A 133 2.50 -22.43 2.10
CA ASP A 133 2.54 -22.80 0.68
C ASP A 133 1.15 -23.20 0.15
N ASP A 134 0.25 -23.64 1.05
CA ASP A 134 -1.15 -23.92 0.75
C ASP A 134 -1.92 -22.71 0.18
N LEU A 135 -1.41 -21.50 0.40
CA LEU A 135 -1.98 -20.25 -0.08
C LEU A 135 -1.43 -19.80 -1.43
N LEU A 136 -0.33 -20.39 -1.93
CA LEU A 136 0.29 -19.99 -3.20
C LEU A 136 -0.70 -20.09 -4.36
N LYS A 137 -1.62 -21.06 -4.33
CA LYS A 137 -2.71 -21.23 -5.32
C LYS A 137 -3.60 -20.01 -5.56
N PHE A 138 -3.58 -19.02 -4.65
CA PHE A 138 -4.36 -17.78 -4.78
C PHE A 138 -3.58 -16.64 -5.45
N VAL A 139 -2.27 -16.82 -5.65
CA VAL A 139 -1.33 -15.81 -6.18
C VAL A 139 -0.44 -16.40 -7.27
N THR A 140 -0.85 -17.52 -7.88
CA THR A 140 -0.17 -18.17 -9.02
C THR A 140 -1.07 -18.19 -10.24
#